data_AF-A0A7V6YYE4-F1
#
_entry.id   AF-A0A7V6YYE4-F1
#
_cell.length_a   1.000
_cell.length_b   1.000
_cell.length_c   1.000
_cell.angle_alpha   90.00
_cell.angle_beta   90.00
_cell.angle_gamma   90.00
#
_symmetry.space_group_name_H-M   'P 1'
#
loop_
_entity.id
_entity.type
_entity.pdbx_description
1 polymer ?
#
loop_
_entity_poly.entity_id
_entity_poly.type
_entity_poly.pdbx_seq_one_letter_code
_entity_poly.pdbx_strand_id
1 'polypeptide(L)'
;MKRCLRSVCCLLGAGFVSLILSTPRARAAGVTVITHGLNGNVDGWITGMANAIPNYDAFPGTDFAGYTISFVPDGGGGYLVTAERTSGVPPAASASGEIIVKLDWRQLADGNSYDTFQVAEAIAPALLSTNFIPELGGRALAEFPLHLIGHSRGGSLICQLSRLLGEQGVWVDHLTTLDPHPLNDPEFPLDALLFTDVDAPALTYENVLFHDNYWQNDFLIRGKAVPGAFVRELTNLGGGYSLAHSDVHLWYHGTIDWQTPASDTEASIGGSERNAWWTAYEAGGTNAGFLYSRLGAGNRLSPDQPAGVNEIVDGFNQRWDLGAGTADNRVALESNNGDWASLIRVLAGTNAATHGRTAPVMICYQWARPVTEHCTARVRLDPDLNPLNGNELWIEETELPGTGDSSVGYTTLFLELNATNAPAGEYSIGVSLTANGRTRYLYAAERLTVVPPAMPPVLDVVRCAPSELHIGVSGAPGQTLVLEHSADFMTWTPLATNTLQDVRWVYTNSAPLGVGAGFYRAQNIH
;
A
#
# COMPACT_ATOMS: atom_id res chain seq x y z
N MET A 1 -37.79 -10.78 53.78
CA MET A 1 -38.72 -9.77 53.21
C MET A 1 -38.50 -9.76 51.69
N LYS A 2 -39.55 -10.06 50.90
CA LYS A 2 -39.69 -9.99 49.41
C LYS A 2 -38.85 -10.99 48.57
N ARG A 3 -39.48 -12.08 48.04
CA ARG A 3 -40.05 -12.29 46.67
C ARG A 3 -38.96 -12.54 45.59
N CYS A 4 -38.75 -13.77 45.07
CA CYS A 4 -39.51 -14.54 44.04
C CYS A 4 -39.28 -14.05 42.59
N LEU A 5 -38.59 -14.82 41.73
CA LEU A 5 -39.07 -15.33 40.42
C LEU A 5 -37.97 -16.01 39.56
N ARG A 6 -38.25 -17.25 39.15
CA ARG A 6 -38.13 -17.86 37.79
C ARG A 6 -36.86 -17.63 36.94
N SER A 7 -36.12 -18.72 36.69
CA SER A 7 -35.38 -18.91 35.41
C SER A 7 -36.12 -19.94 34.57
N VAL A 8 -36.42 -19.55 33.33
CA VAL A 8 -37.09 -20.33 32.29
C VAL A 8 -36.02 -20.86 31.35
N CYS A 9 -36.09 -22.15 31.02
CA CYS A 9 -35.34 -22.79 29.94
C CYS A 9 -35.69 -22.19 28.57
N CYS A 10 -34.68 -21.97 27.72
CA CYS A 10 -34.75 -22.01 26.24
C CYS A 10 -33.30 -22.22 25.73
N LEU A 11 -32.95 -23.41 25.24
CA LEU A 11 -32.96 -23.83 23.82
C LEU A 11 -31.75 -23.33 23.01
N LEU A 12 -30.81 -24.26 22.83
CA LEU A 12 -29.94 -24.51 21.66
C LEU A 12 -29.89 -23.38 20.60
N GLY A 13 -28.81 -22.60 20.63
CA GLY A 13 -28.37 -21.76 19.52
C GLY A 13 -27.11 -22.34 18.89
N ALA A 14 -27.20 -22.71 17.61
CA ALA A 14 -26.10 -23.21 16.80
C ALA A 14 -24.93 -22.22 16.81
N GLY A 15 -23.72 -22.73 17.03
CA GLY A 15 -22.49 -21.95 17.02
C GLY A 15 -22.22 -21.41 15.62
N PHE A 16 -22.30 -20.09 15.46
CA PHE A 16 -21.59 -19.38 14.41
C PHE A 16 -20.10 -19.47 14.73
N VAL A 17 -19.41 -20.42 14.11
CA VAL A 17 -17.96 -20.35 13.97
C VAL A 17 -17.71 -19.21 12.98
N SER A 18 -17.42 -18.03 13.49
CA SER A 18 -16.89 -16.93 12.69
C SER A 18 -15.48 -17.34 12.25
N LEU A 19 -15.38 -17.97 11.08
CA LEU A 19 -14.11 -18.04 10.37
C LEU A 19 -13.70 -16.60 10.09
N ILE A 20 -12.70 -16.10 10.84
CA ILE A 20 -11.97 -14.90 10.50
C ILE A 20 -11.18 -15.26 9.22
N LEU A 21 -11.85 -15.22 8.08
CA LEU A 21 -11.19 -15.14 6.80
C LEU A 21 -10.46 -13.80 6.81
N SER A 22 -9.13 -13.84 6.83
CA SER A 22 -8.31 -12.67 6.57
C SER A 22 -8.75 -12.10 5.23
N THR A 23 -9.46 -10.97 5.26
CA THR A 23 -9.88 -10.30 4.03
C THR A 23 -8.63 -9.93 3.24
N PRO A 24 -8.54 -10.28 1.96
CA PRO A 24 -7.39 -9.93 1.14
C PRO A 24 -7.20 -8.41 1.17
N ARG A 25 -5.97 -7.96 1.43
CA ARG A 25 -5.62 -6.54 1.46
C ARG A 25 -5.06 -6.12 0.10
N ALA A 26 -5.54 -5.01 -0.44
CA ALA A 26 -4.88 -4.36 -1.57
C ALA A 26 -3.62 -3.64 -1.05
N ARG A 27 -2.48 -3.99 -1.62
CA ARG A 27 -1.16 -3.52 -1.20
C ARG A 27 -0.33 -3.08 -2.40
N ALA A 28 -0.96 -2.45 -3.37
CA ALA A 28 -0.39 -2.28 -4.69
C ALA A 28 -0.10 -0.83 -5.09
N ALA A 29 0.65 -0.68 -6.18
CA ALA A 29 0.99 0.58 -6.81
C ALA A 29 1.76 1.59 -5.93
N GLY A 30 2.81 1.13 -5.24
CA GLY A 30 3.77 1.99 -4.54
C GLY A 30 5.11 2.16 -5.25
N VAL A 31 5.88 3.14 -4.79
CA VAL A 31 7.29 3.34 -5.19
C VAL A 31 8.16 3.18 -3.95
N THR A 32 9.08 2.21 -3.97
CA THR A 32 10.10 2.04 -2.93
C THR A 32 11.45 2.51 -3.45
N VAL A 33 12.05 3.51 -2.82
CA VAL A 33 13.38 4.04 -3.17
C VAL A 33 14.39 3.61 -2.12
N ILE A 34 15.50 3.01 -2.53
CA ILE A 34 16.58 2.54 -1.64
C ILE A 34 17.88 3.24 -2.03
N THR A 35 18.60 3.82 -1.06
CA THR A 35 19.85 4.54 -1.32
C THR A 35 20.96 4.24 -0.29
N HIS A 36 22.21 4.37 -0.73
CA HIS A 36 23.42 4.13 0.05
C HIS A 36 23.95 5.41 0.69
N GLY A 37 25.00 5.27 1.53
CA GLY A 37 25.74 6.38 2.12
C GLY A 37 27.13 6.61 1.52
N LEU A 38 28.03 7.10 2.38
CA LEU A 38 29.42 7.46 2.07
C LEU A 38 30.16 6.33 1.34
N ASN A 39 30.79 6.66 0.20
CA ASN A 39 31.54 5.74 -0.66
C ASN A 39 30.78 4.47 -1.08
N GLY A 40 29.46 4.47 -0.96
CA GLY A 40 28.59 3.36 -1.32
C GLY A 40 28.22 3.34 -2.79
N ASN A 41 27.46 2.31 -3.17
CA ASN A 41 26.85 2.15 -4.48
C ASN A 41 25.63 1.20 -4.38
N VAL A 42 24.98 0.92 -5.51
CA VAL A 42 23.77 0.07 -5.54
C VAL A 42 24.02 -1.40 -5.91
N ASP A 43 25.26 -1.81 -6.18
CA ASP A 43 25.55 -3.11 -6.80
C ASP A 43 25.46 -4.29 -5.81
N GLY A 44 25.65 -4.03 -4.51
CA GLY A 44 25.61 -5.03 -3.45
C GLY A 44 24.32 -5.00 -2.63
N TRP A 45 24.40 -4.64 -1.34
CA TRP A 45 23.28 -4.77 -0.38
C TRP A 45 21.96 -4.15 -0.85
N ILE A 46 22.01 -3.03 -1.58
CA ILE A 46 20.82 -2.39 -2.16
C ILE A 46 20.17 -3.29 -3.21
N THR A 47 20.96 -3.89 -4.10
CA THR A 47 20.44 -4.84 -5.09
C THR A 47 19.93 -6.11 -4.39
N GLY A 48 20.61 -6.60 -3.35
CA GLY A 48 20.12 -7.71 -2.53
C GLY A 48 18.76 -7.43 -1.89
N MET A 49 18.61 -6.26 -1.25
CA MET A 49 17.36 -5.81 -0.65
C MET A 49 16.26 -5.61 -1.69
N ALA A 50 16.56 -4.91 -2.80
CA ALA A 50 15.61 -4.69 -3.88
C ALA A 50 15.09 -5.99 -4.50
N ASN A 51 15.96 -7.01 -4.61
CA ASN A 51 15.58 -8.34 -5.11
C ASN A 51 14.80 -9.17 -4.09
N ALA A 52 14.96 -8.90 -2.79
CA ALA A 52 14.22 -9.60 -1.74
C ALA A 52 12.77 -9.13 -1.60
N ILE A 53 12.50 -7.83 -1.80
CA ILE A 53 11.16 -7.23 -1.62
C ILE A 53 10.06 -7.94 -2.44
N PRO A 54 10.23 -8.24 -3.75
CA PRO A 54 9.24 -8.98 -4.53
C PRO A 54 8.96 -10.40 -4.04
N ASN A 55 9.85 -10.97 -3.22
CA ASN A 55 9.70 -12.30 -2.64
C ASN A 55 9.12 -12.27 -1.22
N TYR A 56 8.78 -11.08 -0.71
CA TYR A 56 8.12 -10.93 0.58
C TYR A 56 6.74 -11.62 0.54
N ASP A 57 6.40 -12.42 1.56
CA ASP A 57 5.17 -13.26 1.58
C ASP A 57 3.88 -12.48 1.28
N ALA A 58 3.86 -11.20 1.61
CA ALA A 58 2.73 -10.30 1.47
C ALA A 58 2.76 -9.42 0.20
N PHE A 59 3.75 -9.61 -0.68
CA PHE A 59 3.94 -8.84 -1.90
C PHE A 59 2.74 -8.98 -2.85
N PRO A 60 2.20 -7.89 -3.42
CA PRO A 60 1.11 -7.93 -4.39
C PRO A 60 1.56 -8.51 -5.73
N GLY A 61 0.76 -9.39 -6.34
CA GLY A 61 1.04 -9.89 -7.70
C GLY A 61 2.28 -10.79 -7.80
N THR A 62 2.81 -10.96 -9.01
CA THR A 62 3.91 -11.90 -9.30
C THR A 62 5.14 -11.26 -9.94
N ASP A 63 5.07 -9.99 -10.29
CA ASP A 63 6.15 -9.22 -10.91
C ASP A 63 6.09 -7.76 -10.46
N PHE A 64 7.03 -6.94 -10.93
CA PHE A 64 7.21 -5.55 -10.54
C PHE A 64 8.02 -4.82 -11.61
N ALA A 65 8.19 -3.51 -11.49
CA ALA A 65 9.13 -2.73 -12.29
C ALA A 65 10.33 -2.28 -11.43
N GLY A 66 11.56 -2.52 -11.90
CA GLY A 66 12.76 -2.15 -11.18
C GLY A 66 13.63 -1.16 -11.95
N TYR A 67 13.97 -0.03 -11.34
CA TYR A 67 14.80 1.03 -11.95
C TYR A 67 16.04 1.32 -11.13
N THR A 68 17.10 1.75 -11.80
CA THR A 68 18.22 2.46 -11.18
C THR A 68 18.15 3.93 -11.61
N ILE A 69 18.13 4.85 -10.65
CA ILE A 69 18.33 6.28 -10.89
C ILE A 69 19.79 6.59 -10.59
N SER A 70 20.48 7.27 -11.51
CA SER A 70 21.91 7.57 -11.37
C SER A 70 22.31 8.93 -11.91
N PHE A 71 23.46 9.43 -11.44
CA PHE A 71 24.09 10.66 -11.92
C PHE A 71 25.11 10.36 -13.02
N VAL A 72 24.94 10.99 -14.19
CA VAL A 72 25.88 10.89 -15.32
C VAL A 72 26.49 12.26 -15.63
N PRO A 73 27.80 12.36 -15.92
CA PRO A 73 28.43 13.62 -16.27
C PRO A 73 27.77 14.28 -17.48
N ASP A 74 27.52 15.59 -17.40
CA ASP A 74 26.82 16.36 -18.44
C ASP A 74 27.74 16.92 -19.53
N GLY A 75 29.06 16.73 -19.38
CA GLY A 75 30.10 17.26 -20.28
C GLY A 75 30.47 18.73 -20.05
N GLY A 76 29.76 19.44 -19.18
CA GLY A 76 30.02 20.82 -18.73
C GLY A 76 30.64 20.91 -17.31
N GLY A 77 30.86 19.77 -16.66
CA GLY A 77 31.38 19.68 -15.29
C GLY A 77 30.28 19.49 -14.23
N GLY A 78 29.03 19.33 -14.65
CA GLY A 78 27.91 18.95 -13.80
C GLY A 78 27.45 17.50 -14.02
N TYR A 79 26.30 17.17 -13.45
CA TYR A 79 25.68 15.85 -13.57
C TYR A 79 24.22 15.98 -13.98
N LEU A 80 23.77 15.05 -14.84
CA LEU A 80 22.37 14.83 -15.17
C LEU A 80 21.87 13.62 -14.39
N VAL A 81 20.64 13.72 -13.89
CA VAL A 81 19.92 12.59 -13.32
C VAL A 81 19.31 11.78 -14.46
N THR A 82 19.50 10.46 -14.43
CA THR A 82 18.98 9.51 -15.43
C THR A 82 18.33 8.32 -14.75
N ALA A 83 17.47 7.62 -15.47
CA ALA A 83 16.83 6.40 -14.99
C ALA A 83 16.90 5.30 -16.06
N GLU A 84 17.19 4.08 -15.63
CA GLU A 84 17.21 2.89 -16.48
C GLU A 84 16.42 1.76 -15.79
N ARG A 85 15.59 1.03 -16.55
CA ARG A 85 14.95 -0.18 -16.03
C ARG A 85 15.97 -1.30 -15.94
N THR A 86 16.31 -1.72 -14.73
CA THR A 86 17.37 -2.72 -14.48
C THR A 86 16.83 -4.07 -14.04
N SER A 87 15.54 -4.18 -13.71
CA SER A 87 14.89 -5.44 -13.38
C SER A 87 13.37 -5.38 -13.59
N GLY A 88 12.71 -6.54 -13.52
CA GLY A 88 11.27 -6.64 -13.65
C GLY A 88 10.75 -6.38 -15.07
N VAL A 89 9.48 -6.01 -15.15
CA VAL A 89 8.72 -5.74 -16.39
C VAL A 89 8.38 -4.25 -16.50
N PRO A 90 7.92 -3.75 -17.66
CA PRO A 90 7.41 -2.39 -17.75
C PRO A 90 6.27 -2.13 -16.74
N PRO A 91 6.15 -0.92 -16.15
CA PRO A 91 5.19 -0.64 -15.09
C PRO A 91 3.73 -0.97 -15.45
N ALA A 92 3.27 -0.58 -16.65
CA ALA A 92 1.92 -0.87 -17.15
C ALA A 92 1.65 -2.36 -17.43
N ALA A 93 2.71 -3.19 -17.49
CA ALA A 93 2.59 -4.64 -17.68
C ALA A 93 2.67 -5.43 -16.37
N SER A 94 3.07 -4.78 -15.26
CA SER A 94 3.20 -5.47 -13.98
C SER A 94 1.83 -5.83 -13.38
N ALA A 95 1.73 -7.00 -12.77
CA ALA A 95 0.57 -7.43 -11.99
C ALA A 95 0.47 -6.71 -10.64
N SER A 96 1.57 -6.17 -10.13
CA SER A 96 1.64 -5.54 -8.81
C SER A 96 1.47 -4.02 -8.83
N GLY A 97 1.77 -3.38 -9.96
CA GLY A 97 1.95 -1.92 -10.03
C GLY A 97 3.13 -1.39 -9.21
N GLU A 98 3.91 -2.25 -8.54
CA GLU A 98 5.01 -1.85 -7.66
C GLU A 98 6.24 -1.45 -8.46
N ILE A 99 6.86 -0.36 -8.04
CA ILE A 99 8.08 0.17 -8.62
C ILE A 99 9.15 0.19 -7.53
N ILE A 100 10.26 -0.51 -7.78
CA ILE A 100 11.42 -0.52 -6.89
C ILE A 100 12.54 0.27 -7.55
N VAL A 101 13.05 1.28 -6.86
CA VAL A 101 14.04 2.22 -7.37
C VAL A 101 15.30 2.14 -6.52
N LYS A 102 16.42 1.85 -7.17
CA LYS A 102 17.76 1.97 -6.58
C LYS A 102 18.31 3.34 -6.92
N LEU A 103 18.50 4.18 -5.91
CA LEU A 103 19.09 5.50 -6.10
C LEU A 103 20.61 5.39 -5.92
N ASP A 104 21.33 5.58 -7.02
CA ASP A 104 22.77 5.48 -7.11
C ASP A 104 23.41 6.86 -7.27
N TRP A 105 24.08 7.31 -6.22
CA TRP A 105 24.77 8.59 -6.19
C TRP A 105 26.27 8.38 -5.89
N ARG A 106 26.80 7.20 -6.23
CA ARG A 106 28.20 6.82 -5.97
C ARG A 106 29.23 7.84 -6.46
N GLN A 107 28.94 8.54 -7.55
CA GLN A 107 29.81 9.56 -8.15
C GLN A 107 29.98 10.78 -7.25
N LEU A 108 29.04 10.99 -6.32
CA LEU A 108 28.90 12.17 -5.48
C LEU A 108 29.05 11.84 -3.98
N ALA A 109 29.16 10.55 -3.64
CA ALA A 109 29.08 10.06 -2.27
C ALA A 109 30.40 10.06 -1.50
N ASP A 110 31.42 10.80 -1.92
CA ASP A 110 32.77 10.77 -1.34
C ASP A 110 32.94 11.58 -0.04
N GLY A 111 31.94 12.42 0.29
CA GLY A 111 31.92 13.29 1.47
C GLY A 111 32.71 14.59 1.32
N ASN A 112 33.20 14.90 0.12
CA ASN A 112 33.93 16.13 -0.17
C ASN A 112 33.49 16.85 -1.46
N SER A 113 32.70 16.19 -2.30
CA SER A 113 32.24 16.74 -3.58
C SER A 113 30.81 17.28 -3.52
N TYR A 114 29.93 16.65 -2.73
CA TYR A 114 28.50 16.94 -2.68
C TYR A 114 27.91 16.56 -1.33
N ASP A 115 27.16 17.50 -0.75
CA ASP A 115 26.32 17.25 0.41
C ASP A 115 24.96 16.65 0.03
N THR A 116 24.24 16.11 1.02
CA THR A 116 22.91 15.54 0.78
C THR A 116 21.82 16.57 0.51
N PHE A 117 22.03 17.89 0.72
CA PHE A 117 21.11 18.92 0.23
C PHE A 117 21.14 18.96 -1.29
N GLN A 118 22.33 19.08 -1.87
CA GLN A 118 22.53 19.18 -3.32
C GLN A 118 22.04 17.93 -4.05
N VAL A 119 22.31 16.74 -3.50
CA VAL A 119 21.82 15.49 -4.10
C VAL A 119 20.30 15.41 -4.05
N ALA A 120 19.66 15.78 -2.93
CA ALA A 120 18.20 15.82 -2.83
C ALA A 120 17.56 16.83 -3.79
N GLU A 121 18.16 18.02 -3.95
CA GLU A 121 17.71 19.06 -4.88
C GLU A 121 17.73 18.59 -6.34
N ALA A 122 18.67 17.71 -6.70
CA ALA A 122 18.70 17.11 -8.03
C ALA A 122 17.65 15.99 -8.20
N ILE A 123 17.39 15.19 -7.17
CA ILE A 123 16.50 14.03 -7.24
C ILE A 123 15.02 14.40 -7.09
N ALA A 124 14.67 15.38 -6.25
CA ALA A 124 13.26 15.74 -6.02
C ALA A 124 12.52 16.11 -7.32
N PRO A 125 13.08 16.95 -8.23
CA PRO A 125 12.45 17.23 -9.52
C PRO A 125 12.28 16.00 -10.41
N ALA A 126 13.20 15.03 -10.35
CA ALA A 126 13.11 13.80 -11.12
C ALA A 126 11.93 12.93 -10.66
N LEU A 127 11.70 12.83 -9.34
CA LEU A 127 10.56 12.10 -8.79
C LEU A 127 9.21 12.76 -9.12
N LEU A 128 9.20 14.09 -9.26
CA LEU A 128 8.00 14.91 -9.55
C LEU A 128 7.72 15.05 -11.06
N SER A 129 8.67 14.65 -11.92
CA SER A 129 8.57 14.80 -13.36
C SER A 129 7.77 13.67 -13.99
N THR A 130 6.78 14.04 -14.82
CA THR A 130 5.93 13.11 -15.57
C THR A 130 6.60 12.52 -16.81
N ASN A 131 7.78 13.01 -17.18
CA ASN A 131 8.52 12.60 -18.36
C ASN A 131 9.92 12.05 -18.04
N PHE A 132 10.26 11.91 -16.75
CA PHE A 132 11.57 11.43 -16.32
C PHE A 132 11.80 9.95 -16.68
N ILE A 133 10.79 9.10 -16.47
CA ILE A 133 10.79 7.70 -16.93
C ILE A 133 9.75 7.56 -18.03
N PRO A 134 10.16 7.43 -19.32
CA PRO A 134 9.21 7.37 -20.44
C PRO A 134 8.18 6.24 -20.33
N GLU A 135 8.56 5.11 -19.72
CA GLU A 135 7.71 3.93 -19.56
C GLU A 135 6.54 4.12 -18.58
N LEU A 136 6.56 5.19 -17.78
CA LEU A 136 5.42 5.58 -16.93
C LEU A 136 4.31 6.28 -17.72
N GLY A 137 4.47 6.50 -19.03
CA GLY A 137 3.39 6.93 -19.90
C GLY A 137 2.86 8.34 -19.59
N GLY A 138 3.73 9.25 -19.14
CA GLY A 138 3.34 10.60 -18.72
C GLY A 138 2.98 10.73 -17.23
N ARG A 139 3.40 9.77 -16.40
CA ARG A 139 3.20 9.78 -14.95
C ARG A 139 4.51 9.97 -14.21
N ALA A 140 4.44 10.66 -13.07
CA ALA A 140 5.59 10.82 -12.17
C ALA A 140 5.66 9.69 -11.13
N LEU A 141 6.85 9.41 -10.59
CA LEU A 141 7.00 8.49 -9.45
C LEU A 141 6.24 9.00 -8.21
N ALA A 142 6.24 10.32 -8.02
CA ALA A 142 5.51 10.99 -6.96
C ALA A 142 3.97 10.97 -7.15
N GLU A 143 3.42 10.32 -8.18
CA GLU A 143 1.98 10.05 -8.23
C GLU A 143 1.57 8.95 -7.23
N PHE A 144 2.51 8.10 -6.83
CA PHE A 144 2.26 6.91 -6.00
C PHE A 144 2.72 7.11 -4.54
N PRO A 145 2.25 6.26 -3.60
CA PRO A 145 2.78 6.23 -2.24
C PRO A 145 4.27 5.89 -2.23
N LEU A 146 5.07 6.75 -1.58
CA LEU A 146 6.52 6.64 -1.53
C LEU A 146 6.97 6.00 -0.22
N HIS A 147 7.79 4.94 -0.33
CA HIS A 147 8.61 4.41 0.76
C HIS A 147 10.07 4.73 0.47
N LEU A 148 10.71 5.57 1.29
CA LEU A 148 12.11 5.95 1.11
C LEU A 148 12.97 5.27 2.18
N ILE A 149 13.97 4.50 1.77
CA ILE A 149 14.90 3.76 2.63
C ILE A 149 16.31 4.28 2.38
N GLY A 150 17.02 4.71 3.43
CA GLY A 150 18.34 5.31 3.30
C GLY A 150 19.28 4.90 4.43
N HIS A 151 20.49 4.47 4.06
CA HIS A 151 21.53 4.10 5.02
C HIS A 151 22.59 5.20 5.20
N SER A 152 23.07 5.44 6.42
CA SER A 152 24.17 6.40 6.68
C SER A 152 23.85 7.81 6.17
N ARG A 153 24.71 8.44 5.34
CA ARG A 153 24.40 9.70 4.63
C ARG A 153 23.15 9.59 3.75
N GLY A 154 22.86 8.39 3.23
CA GLY A 154 21.62 8.10 2.52
C GLY A 154 20.38 8.30 3.40
N GLY A 155 20.49 8.12 4.72
CA GLY A 155 19.43 8.37 5.68
C GLY A 155 19.06 9.86 5.78
N SER A 156 20.04 10.76 5.85
CA SER A 156 19.75 12.21 5.80
C SER A 156 19.30 12.67 4.41
N LEU A 157 19.82 12.05 3.34
CA LEU A 157 19.38 12.31 1.97
C LEU A 157 17.87 12.09 1.80
N ILE A 158 17.33 10.94 2.26
CA ILE A 158 15.89 10.68 2.15
C ILE A 158 15.05 11.59 3.05
N CYS A 159 15.55 12.01 4.22
CA CYS A 159 14.89 13.01 5.06
C CYS A 159 14.76 14.34 4.31
N GLN A 160 15.85 14.81 3.72
CA GLN A 160 15.88 16.05 2.96
C GLN A 160 15.04 15.96 1.67
N LEU A 161 15.03 14.81 0.99
CA LEU A 161 14.12 14.54 -0.12
C LEU A 161 12.65 14.60 0.30
N SER A 162 12.30 14.04 1.48
CA SER A 162 10.93 14.11 2.00
C SER A 162 10.48 15.56 2.27
N ARG A 163 11.39 16.42 2.74
CA ARG A 163 11.14 17.87 2.90
C ARG A 163 10.79 18.51 1.57
N LEU A 164 11.65 18.35 0.56
CA LEU A 164 11.46 18.97 -0.76
C LEU A 164 10.18 18.48 -1.46
N LEU A 165 9.81 17.21 -1.28
CA LEU A 165 8.53 16.69 -1.74
C LEU A 165 7.35 17.34 -0.99
N GLY A 166 7.48 17.51 0.32
CA GLY A 166 6.49 18.17 1.16
C GLY A 166 6.22 19.62 0.75
N GLU A 167 7.27 20.36 0.39
CA GLU A 167 7.17 21.73 -0.12
C GLU A 167 6.36 21.85 -1.42
N GLN A 168 6.21 20.74 -2.14
CA GLN A 168 5.37 20.65 -3.34
C GLN A 168 3.96 20.11 -3.03
N GLY A 169 3.66 19.78 -1.78
CA GLY A 169 2.39 19.19 -1.35
C GLY A 169 2.34 17.66 -1.45
N VAL A 170 3.48 16.99 -1.67
CA VAL A 170 3.55 15.53 -1.75
C VAL A 170 3.73 14.90 -0.37
N TRP A 171 2.85 13.97 -0.04
CA TRP A 171 2.97 13.13 1.14
C TRP A 171 3.84 11.89 0.90
N VAL A 172 4.75 11.61 1.83
CA VAL A 172 5.56 10.39 1.86
C VAL A 172 4.87 9.37 2.77
N ASP A 173 4.58 8.17 2.26
CA ASP A 173 3.89 7.13 3.05
C ASP A 173 4.79 6.61 4.16
N HIS A 174 6.06 6.34 3.84
CA HIS A 174 6.98 5.72 4.76
C HIS A 174 8.41 6.22 4.54
N LEU A 175 9.06 6.63 5.62
CA LEU A 175 10.48 6.92 5.68
C LEU A 175 11.17 5.87 6.56
N THR A 176 12.27 5.27 6.12
CA THR A 176 13.08 4.34 6.90
C THR A 176 14.53 4.78 6.89
N THR A 177 15.05 5.17 8.05
CA THR A 177 16.47 5.52 8.19
C THR A 177 17.24 4.36 8.84
N LEU A 178 18.31 3.94 8.18
CA LEU A 178 19.18 2.85 8.60
C LEU A 178 20.53 3.45 9.01
N ASP A 179 20.79 3.49 10.30
CA ASP A 179 21.98 4.06 10.91
C ASP A 179 22.35 5.44 10.34
N PRO A 180 21.42 6.43 10.37
CA PRO A 180 21.66 7.71 9.71
C PRO A 180 22.87 8.40 10.32
N HIS A 181 23.80 8.82 9.46
CA HIS A 181 25.06 9.47 9.82
C HIS A 181 25.32 10.62 8.85
N PRO A 182 24.56 11.72 8.95
CA PRO A 182 24.85 12.96 8.22
C PRO A 182 26.25 13.47 8.58
N LEU A 183 27.10 13.69 7.57
CA LEU A 183 28.43 14.24 7.79
C LEU A 183 28.36 15.63 8.42
N ASN A 184 29.26 15.86 9.39
CA ASN A 184 29.42 17.15 10.06
C ASN A 184 28.17 17.62 10.82
N ASP A 185 27.25 16.70 11.14
CA ASP A 185 26.21 16.93 12.14
C ASP A 185 26.87 17.18 13.51
N PRO A 186 26.32 18.09 14.35
CA PRO A 186 26.87 18.37 15.68
C PRO A 186 27.06 17.13 16.58
N GLU A 187 26.34 16.03 16.34
CA GLU A 187 26.50 14.76 17.06
C GLU A 187 27.72 13.93 16.60
N PHE A 188 28.31 14.26 15.45
CA PHE A 188 29.49 13.63 14.84
C PHE A 188 30.61 14.65 14.57
N PRO A 189 31.11 15.35 15.61
CA PRO A 189 32.04 16.48 15.43
C PRO A 189 33.43 16.09 14.90
N LEU A 190 33.75 14.80 14.84
CA LEU A 190 35.03 14.31 14.34
C LEU A 190 35.05 14.16 12.81
N ASP A 191 33.87 14.17 12.16
CA ASP A 191 33.76 14.08 10.70
C ASP A 191 34.51 15.22 10.01
N ALA A 192 34.52 16.41 10.64
CA ALA A 192 35.16 17.62 10.12
C ALA A 192 36.68 17.48 9.94
N LEU A 193 37.28 16.43 10.50
CA LEU A 193 38.68 16.09 10.32
C LEU A 193 38.94 15.32 9.02
N LEU A 194 37.91 14.70 8.44
CA LEU A 194 37.99 13.78 7.29
C LEU A 194 37.17 14.25 6.09
N PHE A 195 36.10 15.01 6.32
CA PHE A 195 35.11 15.39 5.32
C PHE A 195 34.78 16.87 5.41
N THR A 196 34.65 17.53 4.26
CA THR A 196 34.30 18.96 4.17
C THR A 196 32.80 19.22 4.04
N ASP A 197 32.05 18.25 3.55
CA ASP A 197 30.63 18.42 3.24
C ASP A 197 29.77 18.42 4.51
N VAL A 198 28.76 19.29 4.57
CA VAL A 198 27.81 19.35 5.67
C VAL A 198 26.47 18.83 5.18
N ASP A 199 26.13 17.61 5.58
CA ASP A 199 24.90 16.97 5.14
C ASP A 199 23.67 17.63 5.77
N ALA A 200 22.53 17.40 5.12
CA ALA A 200 21.23 17.75 5.67
C ALA A 200 20.99 17.02 7.01
N PRO A 201 20.26 17.62 7.96
CA PRO A 201 19.93 16.95 9.20
C PRO A 201 18.94 15.80 8.95
N ALA A 202 19.09 14.70 9.69
CA ALA A 202 18.10 13.61 9.69
C ALA A 202 16.89 14.02 10.55
N LEU A 203 15.80 14.45 9.89
CA LEU A 203 14.56 14.94 10.52
C LEU A 203 13.31 14.27 9.94
N THR A 204 12.22 14.30 10.70
CA THR A 204 10.89 13.83 10.27
C THR A 204 9.97 15.02 9.99
N TYR A 205 9.69 15.29 8.72
CA TYR A 205 8.88 16.43 8.31
C TYR A 205 7.39 16.14 8.31
N GLU A 206 6.56 17.18 8.43
CA GLU A 206 5.12 17.04 8.58
C GLU A 206 4.45 16.21 7.49
N ASN A 207 4.91 16.22 6.24
CA ASN A 207 4.32 15.43 5.15
C ASN A 207 4.66 13.92 5.19
N VAL A 208 5.33 13.42 6.24
CA VAL A 208 5.68 12.00 6.41
C VAL A 208 4.62 11.29 7.25
N LEU A 209 3.94 10.30 6.69
CA LEU A 209 2.88 9.54 7.36
C LEU A 209 3.45 8.59 8.43
N PHE A 210 4.49 7.83 8.10
CA PHE A 210 5.16 6.93 9.05
C PHE A 210 6.69 6.99 8.90
N HIS A 211 7.42 7.03 10.01
CA HIS A 211 8.88 6.97 10.02
C HIS A 211 9.35 5.92 11.04
N ASP A 212 10.19 4.99 10.61
CA ASP A 212 10.97 4.13 11.49
C ASP A 212 12.48 4.35 11.33
N ASN A 213 13.20 4.22 12.44
CA ASN A 213 14.63 4.48 12.52
C ASN A 213 15.32 3.35 13.29
N TYR A 214 16.25 2.68 12.61
CA TYR A 214 17.06 1.61 13.19
C TYR A 214 18.51 2.09 13.19
N TRP A 215 19.18 2.05 14.34
CA TRP A 215 20.51 2.68 14.47
C TRP A 215 21.37 1.97 15.51
N GLN A 216 22.69 2.14 15.46
CA GLN A 216 23.64 1.66 16.46
C GLN A 216 24.48 2.82 17.02
N ASN A 217 24.79 2.72 18.30
CA ASN A 217 25.75 3.59 18.97
C ASN A 217 27.11 2.89 19.13
N ASP A 218 27.79 2.59 18.02
CA ASP A 218 29.13 1.97 18.05
C ASP A 218 30.26 3.02 18.12
N PHE A 219 31.44 2.62 18.57
CA PHE A 219 32.56 3.49 18.92
C PHE A 219 33.23 4.16 17.70
N LEU A 220 33.25 3.51 16.54
CA LEU A 220 33.99 4.01 15.36
C LEU A 220 33.11 4.86 14.44
N ILE A 221 32.02 4.30 13.96
CA ILE A 221 30.99 4.96 13.15
C ILE A 221 29.65 4.54 13.76
N ARG A 222 28.87 5.53 14.19
CA ARG A 222 27.57 5.34 14.85
C ARG A 222 26.50 6.13 14.14
N GLY A 223 25.28 5.62 14.00
CA GLY A 223 24.16 6.46 13.61
C GLY A 223 23.59 7.25 14.78
N LYS A 224 22.40 7.81 14.55
CA LYS A 224 21.62 8.53 15.56
C LYS A 224 20.15 8.14 15.53
N ALA A 225 19.53 8.27 16.69
CA ALA A 225 18.08 8.27 16.81
C ALA A 225 17.48 9.48 16.06
N VAL A 226 16.37 9.30 15.36
CA VAL A 226 15.68 10.41 14.66
C VAL A 226 14.37 10.77 15.37
N PRO A 227 14.22 12.02 15.87
CA PRO A 227 12.98 12.47 16.49
C PRO A 227 11.76 12.36 15.56
N GLY A 228 10.63 11.91 16.12
CA GLY A 228 9.39 11.71 15.37
C GLY A 228 9.28 10.36 14.65
N ALA A 229 10.30 9.52 14.72
CA ALA A 229 10.27 8.14 14.25
C ALA A 229 9.90 7.15 15.37
N PHE A 230 9.48 5.95 14.98
CA PHE A 230 9.63 4.77 15.82
C PHE A 230 11.12 4.42 15.86
N VAL A 231 11.76 4.62 17.03
CA VAL A 231 13.21 4.46 17.19
C VAL A 231 13.54 3.10 17.79
N ARG A 232 14.46 2.39 17.13
CA ARG A 232 14.97 1.08 17.56
C ARG A 232 16.51 1.08 17.54
N GLU A 233 17.11 1.19 18.72
CA GLU A 233 18.57 1.06 18.89
C GLU A 233 18.96 -0.43 18.81
N LEU A 234 19.87 -0.79 17.91
CA LEU A 234 20.39 -2.15 17.73
C LEU A 234 21.75 -2.27 18.44
N THR A 235 21.82 -2.97 19.57
CA THR A 235 23.00 -2.92 20.46
C THR A 235 24.05 -4.00 20.19
N ASN A 236 23.70 -5.10 19.51
CA ASN A 236 24.65 -6.18 19.21
C ASN A 236 24.26 -6.94 17.94
N LEU A 237 24.95 -6.68 16.84
CA LEU A 237 24.75 -7.33 15.54
C LEU A 237 25.97 -8.14 15.09
N GLY A 238 26.65 -8.82 16.02
CA GLY A 238 27.80 -9.64 15.65
C GLY A 238 27.45 -10.76 14.64
N GLY A 239 28.34 -11.00 13.68
CA GLY A 239 28.24 -12.09 12.70
C GLY A 239 27.98 -11.67 11.25
N GLY A 240 27.67 -10.39 11.01
CA GLY A 240 27.45 -9.85 9.66
C GLY A 240 28.71 -9.27 9.02
N TYR A 241 28.69 -7.96 8.79
CA TYR A 241 29.77 -7.17 8.21
C TYR A 241 30.95 -6.97 9.16
N SER A 242 32.08 -6.53 8.60
CA SER A 242 33.26 -6.15 9.39
C SER A 242 33.10 -4.82 10.14
N LEU A 243 32.06 -4.05 9.83
CA LEU A 243 31.76 -2.74 10.41
C LEU A 243 30.29 -2.75 10.85
N ALA A 244 30.03 -2.56 12.15
CA ALA A 244 28.68 -2.63 12.72
C ALA A 244 27.69 -1.68 12.03
N HIS A 245 28.17 -0.50 11.62
CA HIS A 245 27.40 0.47 10.83
C HIS A 245 26.68 -0.16 9.61
N SER A 246 27.27 -1.17 8.97
CA SER A 246 26.65 -1.90 7.85
C SER A 246 25.73 -3.04 8.30
N ASP A 247 25.87 -3.56 9.51
CA ASP A 247 24.99 -4.60 10.03
C ASP A 247 23.54 -4.13 10.19
N VAL A 248 23.29 -2.82 10.26
CA VAL A 248 21.93 -2.26 10.34
C VAL A 248 21.13 -2.52 9.07
N HIS A 249 21.72 -2.35 7.88
CA HIS A 249 20.99 -2.64 6.64
C HIS A 249 20.84 -4.15 6.41
N LEU A 250 21.78 -4.96 6.92
CA LEU A 250 21.65 -6.42 6.94
C LEU A 250 20.53 -6.88 7.90
N TRP A 251 20.45 -6.29 9.09
CA TRP A 251 19.36 -6.52 10.04
C TRP A 251 18.02 -6.17 9.40
N TYR A 252 17.91 -5.02 8.74
CA TYR A 252 16.68 -4.63 8.05
C TYR A 252 16.36 -5.59 6.88
N HIS A 253 17.37 -6.02 6.12
CA HIS A 253 17.20 -7.04 5.07
C HIS A 253 16.63 -8.35 5.64
N GLY A 254 17.05 -8.77 6.84
CA GLY A 254 16.47 -9.93 7.52
C GLY A 254 14.99 -9.77 7.90
N THR A 255 14.44 -8.55 7.92
CA THR A 255 13.00 -8.33 8.07
C THR A 255 12.22 -8.51 6.77
N ILE A 256 12.91 -8.59 5.63
CA ILE A 256 12.36 -8.79 4.28
C ILE A 256 12.52 -10.25 3.85
N ASP A 257 13.76 -10.75 3.83
CA ASP A 257 14.03 -12.15 3.53
C ASP A 257 14.05 -12.93 4.84
N TRP A 258 13.15 -13.90 5.01
CA TRP A 258 13.05 -14.74 6.21
C TRP A 258 13.77 -16.08 6.07
N GLN A 259 14.44 -16.32 4.95
CA GLN A 259 15.23 -17.53 4.75
C GLN A 259 16.39 -17.62 5.75
N THR A 260 16.87 -18.84 5.96
CA THR A 260 18.05 -19.12 6.80
C THR A 260 18.93 -20.16 6.08
N PRO A 261 20.06 -19.74 5.48
CA PRO A 261 20.57 -18.38 5.47
C PRO A 261 19.77 -17.44 4.55
N ALA A 262 19.70 -16.15 4.92
CA ALA A 262 19.35 -15.04 4.02
C ALA A 262 20.62 -14.27 3.65
N SER A 263 20.62 -13.53 2.54
CA SER A 263 21.79 -12.73 2.11
C SER A 263 21.38 -11.51 1.29
N ASP A 264 22.00 -10.37 1.60
CA ASP A 264 21.89 -9.14 0.82
C ASP A 264 22.94 -9.03 -0.31
N THR A 265 23.56 -10.16 -0.71
CA THR A 265 24.67 -10.30 -1.69
C THR A 265 26.07 -9.97 -1.19
N GLU A 266 26.21 -9.32 -0.04
CA GLU A 266 27.50 -8.93 0.52
C GLU A 266 27.78 -9.61 1.86
N ALA A 267 26.75 -9.81 2.68
CA ALA A 267 26.80 -10.56 3.93
C ALA A 267 25.63 -11.54 4.03
N SER A 268 25.57 -12.33 5.12
CA SER A 268 24.55 -13.36 5.31
C SER A 268 24.04 -13.40 6.75
N ILE A 269 22.79 -13.81 6.89
CA ILE A 269 22.09 -13.98 8.16
C ILE A 269 21.85 -15.48 8.33
N GLY A 270 22.63 -16.12 9.19
CA GLY A 270 22.48 -17.52 9.55
C GLY A 270 21.59 -17.75 10.76
N GLY A 271 21.59 -18.98 11.27
CA GLY A 271 20.81 -19.34 12.45
C GLY A 271 21.29 -18.67 13.74
N SER A 272 22.58 -18.31 13.84
CA SER A 272 23.12 -17.54 14.97
C SER A 272 22.53 -16.14 15.00
N GLU A 273 22.56 -15.45 13.86
CA GLU A 273 22.08 -14.08 13.71
C GLU A 273 20.56 -14.01 13.95
N ARG A 274 19.78 -14.94 13.37
CA ARG A 274 18.32 -15.08 13.63
C ARG A 274 17.96 -15.19 15.10
N ASN A 275 18.77 -15.92 15.88
CA ASN A 275 18.53 -16.11 17.30
C ASN A 275 19.00 -14.93 18.17
N ALA A 276 19.94 -14.11 17.69
CA ALA A 276 20.62 -13.12 18.51
C ALA A 276 20.18 -11.67 18.24
N TRP A 277 19.88 -11.33 16.99
CA TRP A 277 19.73 -9.93 16.56
C TRP A 277 18.34 -9.33 16.83
N TRP A 278 17.31 -10.16 16.90
CA TRP A 278 15.92 -9.74 17.11
C TRP A 278 15.46 -10.09 18.51
N THR A 279 14.63 -9.23 19.10
CA THR A 279 13.99 -9.56 20.37
C THR A 279 13.01 -10.73 20.20
N ALA A 280 12.57 -11.31 21.31
CA ALA A 280 11.53 -12.34 21.28
C ALA A 280 10.22 -11.84 20.64
N TYR A 281 9.91 -10.54 20.74
CA TYR A 281 8.75 -9.93 20.07
C TYR A 281 8.96 -9.89 18.55
N GLU A 282 10.14 -9.44 18.12
CA GLU A 282 10.52 -9.26 16.72
C GLU A 282 10.65 -10.60 15.97
N ALA A 283 10.74 -11.72 16.69
CA ALA A 283 10.60 -13.09 16.21
C ALA A 283 11.52 -13.42 15.02
N GLY A 284 12.81 -13.12 15.15
CA GLY A 284 13.80 -13.36 14.09
C GLY A 284 13.62 -12.46 12.87
N GLY A 285 12.86 -11.37 12.99
CA GLY A 285 12.69 -10.32 11.97
C GLY A 285 11.30 -10.21 11.36
N THR A 286 10.42 -11.19 11.59
CA THR A 286 9.07 -11.19 10.99
C THR A 286 8.17 -10.09 11.57
N ASN A 287 8.42 -9.67 12.80
CA ASN A 287 7.62 -8.67 13.53
C ASN A 287 8.36 -7.34 13.72
N ALA A 288 9.15 -6.92 12.72
CA ALA A 288 9.96 -5.70 12.77
C ALA A 288 10.18 -5.11 11.37
N GLY A 289 10.81 -3.94 11.29
CA GLY A 289 11.34 -3.41 10.03
C GLY A 289 10.29 -3.28 8.94
N PHE A 290 10.55 -3.97 7.83
CA PHE A 290 9.72 -3.93 6.63
C PHE A 290 8.27 -4.38 6.84
N LEU A 291 7.96 -5.09 7.94
CA LEU A 291 6.57 -5.38 8.33
C LEU A 291 5.72 -4.11 8.38
N TYR A 292 6.27 -2.99 8.83
CA TYR A 292 5.54 -1.73 8.92
C TYR A 292 5.49 -0.96 7.60
N SER A 293 6.00 -1.50 6.49
CA SER A 293 5.75 -0.95 5.16
C SER A 293 4.30 -1.17 4.73
N ARG A 294 3.87 -0.46 3.68
CA ARG A 294 2.57 -0.72 3.04
C ARG A 294 2.46 -2.18 2.55
N LEU A 295 3.58 -2.75 2.08
CA LEU A 295 3.68 -4.14 1.64
C LEU A 295 3.62 -5.12 2.81
N GLY A 296 4.27 -4.80 3.93
CA GLY A 296 4.23 -5.59 5.16
C GLY A 296 2.88 -5.57 5.87
N ALA A 297 2.16 -4.44 5.79
CA ALA A 297 0.84 -4.23 6.36
C ALA A 297 0.73 -4.46 7.89
N GLY A 298 1.84 -4.30 8.60
CA GLY A 298 1.90 -4.20 10.05
C GLY A 298 1.10 -3.02 10.57
N ASN A 299 0.60 -3.13 11.81
CA ASN A 299 -0.18 -2.07 12.43
C ASN A 299 0.72 -0.92 12.91
N ARG A 300 0.87 0.12 12.08
CA ARG A 300 1.61 1.36 12.40
C ARG A 300 0.99 2.18 13.55
N LEU A 301 -0.24 1.87 13.96
CA LEU A 301 -0.92 2.52 15.10
C LEU A 301 -0.80 1.69 16.40
N SER A 302 0.05 0.66 16.42
CA SER A 302 0.20 -0.20 17.59
C SER A 302 0.93 0.52 18.73
N PRO A 303 0.43 0.42 19.98
CA PRO A 303 1.16 0.88 21.16
C PRO A 303 2.21 -0.14 21.62
N ASP A 304 2.44 -1.22 20.87
CA ASP A 304 3.46 -2.20 21.26
C ASP A 304 4.86 -1.57 21.26
N GLN A 305 5.69 -2.04 22.17
CA GLN A 305 7.09 -1.63 22.34
C GLN A 305 8.03 -2.83 22.09
N PRO A 306 8.35 -3.16 20.83
CA PRO A 306 9.14 -4.36 20.48
C PRO A 306 10.47 -4.50 21.24
N ALA A 307 11.07 -3.36 21.61
CA ALA A 307 12.32 -3.26 22.37
C ALA A 307 12.17 -2.55 23.73
N GLY A 308 10.93 -2.28 24.18
CA GLY A 308 10.64 -1.78 25.53
C GLY A 308 10.92 -0.30 25.81
N VAL A 309 11.10 0.54 24.77
CA VAL A 309 11.34 2.00 24.93
C VAL A 309 10.34 2.82 24.12
N ASN A 310 10.32 2.64 22.80
CA ASN A 310 9.44 3.35 21.89
C ASN A 310 8.26 2.50 21.44
N GLU A 311 7.10 3.13 21.28
CA GLU A 311 5.91 2.50 20.72
C GLU A 311 5.94 2.60 19.20
N ILE A 312 5.42 1.62 18.48
CA ILE A 312 5.34 1.67 17.02
C ILE A 312 4.56 2.92 16.55
N VAL A 313 3.50 3.30 17.29
CA VAL A 313 2.70 4.50 17.02
C VAL A 313 3.48 5.82 17.13
N ASP A 314 4.63 5.85 17.80
CA ASP A 314 5.50 7.03 17.87
C ASP A 314 6.01 7.45 16.48
N GLY A 315 6.16 6.47 15.57
CA GLY A 315 6.55 6.71 14.18
C GLY A 315 5.43 7.23 13.29
N PHE A 316 4.17 7.05 13.70
CA PHE A 316 3.02 7.53 12.93
C PHE A 316 2.85 9.03 13.12
N ASN A 317 2.34 9.72 12.10
CA ASN A 317 2.17 11.15 12.16
C ASN A 317 1.08 11.55 13.17
N GLN A 318 1.47 12.34 14.15
CA GLN A 318 0.63 12.85 15.23
C GLN A 318 0.52 14.38 15.21
N ARG A 319 0.97 15.04 14.14
CA ARG A 319 0.74 16.47 13.94
C ARG A 319 -0.73 16.75 13.63
N TRP A 320 -1.36 15.85 12.89
CA TRP A 320 -2.80 15.84 12.65
C TRP A 320 -3.42 14.58 13.24
N ASP A 321 -4.71 14.65 13.59
CA ASP A 321 -5.43 13.46 14.06
C ASP A 321 -5.73 12.52 12.89
N LEU A 322 -4.72 11.76 12.48
CA LEU A 322 -4.82 10.70 11.47
C LEU A 322 -5.11 9.34 12.11
N GLY A 323 -5.54 9.30 13.39
CA GLY A 323 -5.82 8.09 14.16
C GLY A 323 -4.78 7.70 15.21
N ALA A 324 -3.67 8.43 15.32
CA ALA A 324 -2.63 8.25 16.35
C ALA A 324 -2.69 9.33 17.45
N GLY A 325 -3.67 10.25 17.41
CA GLY A 325 -3.74 11.42 18.28
C GLY A 325 -3.04 12.66 17.68
N THR A 326 -2.89 13.70 18.51
CA THR A 326 -2.42 15.04 18.10
C THR A 326 -1.17 15.52 18.88
N ALA A 327 -0.34 14.61 19.38
CA ALA A 327 0.90 14.97 20.05
C ALA A 327 1.99 15.22 19.00
N ASP A 328 2.08 16.47 18.53
CA ASP A 328 2.93 16.85 17.39
C ASP A 328 4.35 16.28 17.51
N ASN A 329 4.69 15.41 16.55
CA ASN A 329 5.94 14.67 16.46
C ASN A 329 6.63 14.92 15.11
N ARG A 330 6.38 16.08 14.49
CA ARG A 330 6.90 16.44 13.18
C ARG A 330 7.56 17.81 13.19
N VAL A 331 8.56 17.95 12.32
CA VAL A 331 9.13 19.25 11.96
C VAL A 331 8.22 19.90 10.92
N ALA A 332 7.80 21.14 11.19
CA ALA A 332 7.00 21.91 10.23
C ALA A 332 7.79 22.17 8.94
N LEU A 333 7.10 22.16 7.80
CA LEU A 333 7.71 22.63 6.55
C LEU A 333 7.80 24.16 6.57
N GLU A 334 8.83 24.72 5.93
CA GLU A 334 8.95 26.17 5.75
C GLU A 334 7.92 26.71 4.75
N SER A 335 7.50 25.87 3.80
CA SER A 335 6.46 26.17 2.83
C SER A 335 5.76 24.90 2.35
N ASN A 336 4.53 25.05 1.84
CA ASN A 336 3.85 24.05 1.04
C ASN A 336 3.12 24.76 -0.10
N ASN A 337 3.66 24.64 -1.31
CA ASN A 337 3.18 25.37 -2.47
C ASN A 337 1.82 24.88 -2.99
N GLY A 338 1.30 23.75 -2.49
CA GLY A 338 0.03 23.18 -2.94
C GLY A 338 0.03 22.81 -4.42
N ASP A 339 1.21 22.44 -4.94
CA ASP A 339 1.43 22.04 -6.32
C ASP A 339 0.85 20.66 -6.63
N TRP A 340 0.79 19.82 -5.60
CA TRP A 340 0.15 18.52 -5.56
C TRP A 340 -0.95 18.50 -4.51
N ALA A 341 -2.14 18.03 -4.90
CA ALA A 341 -3.16 17.60 -3.95
C ALA A 341 -2.87 16.15 -3.58
N SER A 342 -2.75 15.84 -2.29
CA SER A 342 -2.29 14.53 -1.83
C SER A 342 -3.33 13.79 -1.00
N LEU A 343 -3.56 12.53 -1.38
CA LEU A 343 -4.22 11.55 -0.54
C LEU A 343 -3.27 11.11 0.57
N ILE A 344 -3.78 11.06 1.80
CA ILE A 344 -3.05 10.63 2.99
C ILE A 344 -3.50 9.24 3.40
N ARG A 345 -4.83 9.01 3.44
CA ARG A 345 -5.44 7.71 3.76
C ARG A 345 -6.70 7.49 2.93
N VAL A 346 -6.90 6.26 2.51
CA VAL A 346 -8.15 5.77 1.91
C VAL A 346 -8.58 4.54 2.69
N LEU A 347 -9.84 4.52 3.13
CA LEU A 347 -10.40 3.42 3.92
C LEU A 347 -11.72 2.98 3.33
N ALA A 348 -11.87 1.68 3.11
CA ALA A 348 -13.17 1.12 2.75
C ALA A 348 -14.04 1.09 4.02
N GLY A 349 -15.25 1.67 3.97
CA GLY A 349 -16.19 1.56 5.08
C GLY A 349 -16.91 0.20 5.12
N THR A 350 -16.73 -0.63 4.09
CA THR A 350 -17.21 -2.01 4.02
C THR A 350 -16.32 -2.85 3.10
N ASN A 351 -16.22 -4.15 3.37
CA ASN A 351 -15.49 -5.12 2.54
C ASN A 351 -16.41 -5.87 1.57
N ALA A 352 -17.72 -5.63 1.65
CA ALA A 352 -18.70 -6.17 0.71
C ALA A 352 -19.85 -5.19 0.45
N ALA A 353 -20.35 -5.17 -0.78
CA ALA A 353 -21.47 -4.35 -1.19
C ALA A 353 -22.37 -5.10 -2.17
N THR A 354 -23.68 -4.96 -2.00
CA THR A 354 -24.68 -5.53 -2.90
C THR A 354 -25.08 -4.49 -3.95
N HIS A 355 -25.28 -4.90 -5.20
CA HIS A 355 -25.83 -4.02 -6.23
C HIS A 355 -27.11 -3.31 -5.76
N GLY A 356 -27.26 -2.04 -6.14
CA GLY A 356 -28.36 -1.17 -5.72
C GLY A 356 -28.21 -0.62 -4.29
N ARG A 357 -27.09 -0.90 -3.61
CA ARG A 357 -26.69 -0.27 -2.34
C ARG A 357 -25.43 0.55 -2.54
N THR A 358 -25.17 1.43 -1.58
CA THR A 358 -23.97 2.26 -1.56
C THR A 358 -22.84 1.61 -0.75
N ALA A 359 -21.61 1.77 -1.23
CA ALA A 359 -20.40 1.41 -0.48
C ALA A 359 -19.67 2.69 -0.04
N PRO A 360 -19.53 2.97 1.27
CA PRO A 360 -18.81 4.14 1.75
C PRO A 360 -17.29 3.98 1.58
N VAL A 361 -16.62 5.03 1.10
CA VAL A 361 -15.16 5.15 1.03
C VAL A 361 -14.75 6.45 1.72
N MET A 362 -13.97 6.34 2.78
CA MET A 362 -13.46 7.49 3.51
C MET A 362 -12.10 7.91 2.96
N ILE A 363 -11.95 9.22 2.73
CA ILE A 363 -10.72 9.82 2.20
C ILE A 363 -10.22 10.86 3.21
N CYS A 364 -8.94 10.76 3.54
CA CYS A 364 -8.16 11.80 4.19
C CYS A 364 -7.19 12.38 3.18
N TYR A 365 -7.15 13.69 3.04
CA TYR A 365 -6.34 14.38 2.02
C TYR A 365 -5.82 15.72 2.53
N GLN A 366 -4.84 16.27 1.83
CA GLN A 366 -4.39 17.64 2.01
C GLN A 366 -4.11 18.27 0.64
N TRP A 367 -4.51 19.53 0.50
CA TRP A 367 -4.10 20.35 -0.63
C TRP A 367 -3.92 21.78 -0.13
N ALA A 368 -2.67 22.25 -0.12
CA ALA A 368 -2.28 23.56 0.41
C ALA A 368 -2.69 24.72 -0.51
N ARG A 369 -3.98 24.77 -0.85
CA ARG A 369 -4.65 25.84 -1.57
C ARG A 369 -5.85 26.33 -0.74
N PRO A 370 -6.34 27.56 -0.97
CA PRO A 370 -7.52 28.07 -0.31
C PRO A 370 -8.74 27.17 -0.52
N VAL A 371 -9.66 27.17 0.45
CA VAL A 371 -10.93 26.41 0.41
C VAL A 371 -11.85 26.78 -0.76
N THR A 372 -11.55 27.87 -1.46
CA THR A 372 -12.27 28.35 -2.65
C THR A 372 -11.76 27.72 -3.96
N GLU A 373 -10.62 27.04 -3.93
CA GLU A 373 -10.11 26.25 -5.04
C GLU A 373 -10.52 24.78 -4.85
N HIS A 374 -10.71 24.06 -5.96
CA HIS A 374 -11.19 22.68 -5.94
C HIS A 374 -10.27 21.76 -6.74
N CYS A 375 -10.05 20.56 -6.20
CA CYS A 375 -9.36 19.46 -6.85
C CYS A 375 -10.36 18.33 -7.15
N THR A 376 -10.07 17.50 -8.14
CA THR A 376 -10.99 16.43 -8.56
C THR A 376 -10.58 15.12 -7.88
N ALA A 377 -11.46 14.58 -7.04
CA ALA A 377 -11.32 13.23 -6.49
C ALA A 377 -12.09 12.24 -7.36
N ARG A 378 -11.46 11.11 -7.69
CA ARG A 378 -12.09 10.03 -8.46
C ARG A 378 -11.89 8.69 -7.78
N VAL A 379 -12.95 7.92 -7.67
CA VAL A 379 -12.92 6.56 -7.09
C VAL A 379 -13.14 5.54 -8.20
N ARG A 380 -12.27 4.53 -8.23
CA ARG A 380 -12.29 3.43 -9.19
C ARG A 380 -12.30 2.09 -8.46
N LEU A 381 -12.95 1.12 -9.09
CA LEU A 381 -12.79 -0.29 -8.75
C LEU A 381 -11.82 -0.91 -9.74
N ASP A 382 -10.68 -1.35 -9.23
CA ASP A 382 -9.65 -1.98 -10.02
C ASP A 382 -9.81 -3.52 -9.91
N PRO A 383 -10.02 -4.24 -11.03
CA PRO A 383 -10.09 -5.70 -11.01
C PRO A 383 -8.75 -6.33 -10.63
N ASP A 384 -7.64 -5.61 -10.78
CA ASP A 384 -6.32 -6.02 -10.32
C ASP A 384 -5.74 -5.04 -9.28
N LEU A 385 -4.46 -4.71 -9.43
CA LEU A 385 -3.60 -4.04 -8.48
C LEU A 385 -2.74 -2.98 -9.19
N ASN A 386 -2.91 -2.75 -10.49
CA ASN A 386 -2.04 -1.89 -11.28
C ASN A 386 -2.81 -0.72 -11.94
N PRO A 387 -2.74 0.50 -11.35
CA PRO A 387 -3.38 1.70 -11.92
C PRO A 387 -2.71 2.23 -13.20
N LEU A 388 -1.67 1.55 -13.70
CA LEU A 388 -0.92 1.93 -14.89
C LEU A 388 -1.42 1.24 -16.15
N ASN A 389 -2.30 0.24 -16.05
CA ASN A 389 -2.75 -0.57 -17.18
C ASN A 389 -4.08 -0.10 -17.81
N GLY A 390 -4.83 0.77 -17.13
CA GLY A 390 -6.05 1.40 -17.65
C GLY A 390 -7.29 0.50 -17.68
N ASN A 391 -7.33 -0.58 -16.91
CA ASN A 391 -8.49 -1.49 -16.86
C ASN A 391 -9.48 -1.18 -15.72
N GLU A 392 -9.25 -0.12 -14.96
CA GLU A 392 -10.05 0.19 -13.79
C GLU A 392 -11.46 0.69 -14.18
N LEU A 393 -12.45 0.34 -13.35
CA LEU A 393 -13.84 0.74 -13.51
C LEU A 393 -14.10 2.06 -12.80
N TRP A 394 -14.56 3.06 -13.55
CA TRP A 394 -14.93 4.37 -13.02
C TRP A 394 -16.26 4.31 -12.27
N ILE A 395 -16.26 4.73 -11.00
CA ILE A 395 -17.47 4.71 -10.17
C ILE A 395 -17.96 6.11 -9.81
N GLU A 396 -17.08 6.94 -9.25
CA GLU A 396 -17.47 8.23 -8.68
C GLU A 396 -16.42 9.30 -9.01
N GLU A 397 -16.89 10.53 -9.25
CA GLU A 397 -16.08 11.73 -9.41
C GLU A 397 -16.71 12.88 -8.63
N THR A 398 -15.90 13.60 -7.86
CA THR A 398 -16.36 14.75 -7.07
C THR A 398 -15.28 15.81 -6.93
N GLU A 399 -15.68 17.02 -6.56
CA GLU A 399 -14.76 18.11 -6.26
C GLU A 399 -14.53 18.21 -4.75
N LEU A 400 -13.27 18.26 -4.34
CA LEU A 400 -12.86 18.49 -2.96
C LEU A 400 -12.19 19.87 -2.85
N PRO A 401 -12.55 20.70 -1.86
CA PRO A 401 -11.94 22.01 -1.67
C PRO A 401 -10.49 21.88 -1.20
N GLY A 402 -9.69 22.90 -1.45
CA GLY A 402 -8.39 23.08 -0.78
C GLY A 402 -8.53 23.09 0.74
N THR A 403 -7.48 22.65 1.44
CA THR A 403 -7.45 22.54 2.91
C THR A 403 -6.61 23.64 3.56
N GLY A 404 -5.87 24.42 2.78
CA GLY A 404 -4.72 25.16 3.27
C GLY A 404 -3.59 24.22 3.72
N ASP A 405 -2.47 24.82 4.14
CA ASP A 405 -1.26 24.13 4.61
C ASP A 405 -1.36 23.64 6.07
N SER A 406 -2.22 24.28 6.86
CA SER A 406 -2.36 24.05 8.30
C SER A 406 -3.46 23.06 8.69
N SER A 407 -4.10 22.40 7.72
CA SER A 407 -5.13 21.40 8.00
C SER A 407 -5.13 20.24 7.01
N VAL A 408 -5.82 19.16 7.39
CA VAL A 408 -6.15 18.01 6.54
C VAL A 408 -7.68 17.92 6.39
N GLY A 409 -8.14 17.48 5.24
CA GLY A 409 -9.54 17.28 4.92
C GLY A 409 -10.00 15.84 5.11
N TYR A 410 -11.26 15.67 5.51
CA TYR A 410 -11.92 14.38 5.63
C TYR A 410 -13.24 14.40 4.87
N THR A 411 -13.49 13.36 4.08
CA THR A 411 -14.77 13.17 3.40
C THR A 411 -15.12 11.69 3.28
N THR A 412 -16.40 11.39 3.14
CA THR A 412 -16.89 10.05 2.81
C THR A 412 -17.68 10.13 1.51
N LEU A 413 -17.25 9.33 0.54
CA LEU A 413 -17.95 9.17 -0.73
C LEU A 413 -18.79 7.89 -0.68
N PHE A 414 -20.02 7.95 -1.21
CA PHE A 414 -20.94 6.82 -1.21
C PHE A 414 -21.06 6.29 -2.62
N LEU A 415 -20.35 5.20 -2.90
CA LEU A 415 -20.28 4.61 -4.23
C LEU A 415 -21.58 3.89 -4.58
N GLU A 416 -22.28 4.31 -5.63
CA GLU A 416 -23.45 3.60 -6.15
C GLU A 416 -23.03 2.46 -7.08
N LEU A 417 -23.23 1.21 -6.65
CA LEU A 417 -22.78 0.03 -7.38
C LEU A 417 -23.95 -0.69 -8.05
N ASN A 418 -23.80 -1.01 -9.32
CA ASN A 418 -24.76 -1.77 -10.10
C ASN A 418 -24.05 -2.72 -11.08
N ALA A 419 -24.80 -3.63 -11.69
CA ALA A 419 -24.25 -4.65 -12.59
C ALA A 419 -23.53 -4.07 -13.81
N THR A 420 -23.80 -2.82 -14.20
CA THR A 420 -23.19 -2.16 -15.36
C THR A 420 -21.87 -1.48 -15.02
N ASN A 421 -21.80 -0.74 -13.91
CA ASN A 421 -20.58 0.00 -13.53
C ASN A 421 -19.61 -0.81 -12.65
N ALA A 422 -20.12 -1.82 -11.93
CA ALA A 422 -19.37 -2.67 -11.04
C ALA A 422 -19.94 -4.10 -11.09
N PRO A 423 -19.59 -4.90 -12.11
CA PRO A 423 -19.99 -6.31 -12.18
C PRO A 423 -19.63 -7.06 -10.89
N ALA A 424 -20.34 -8.15 -10.58
CA ALA A 424 -20.03 -8.93 -9.39
C ALA A 424 -18.58 -9.47 -9.43
N GLY A 425 -17.84 -9.34 -8.34
CA GLY A 425 -16.42 -9.67 -8.28
C GLY A 425 -15.71 -9.05 -7.07
N GLU A 426 -14.41 -9.31 -6.95
CA GLU A 426 -13.55 -8.66 -5.96
C GLU A 426 -12.70 -7.58 -6.61
N TYR A 427 -12.66 -6.40 -5.99
CA TYR A 427 -11.96 -5.24 -6.52
C TYR A 427 -11.09 -4.58 -5.47
N SER A 428 -10.00 -3.98 -5.93
CA SER A 428 -9.22 -3.02 -5.15
C SER A 428 -9.85 -1.64 -5.31
N ILE A 429 -9.96 -0.86 -4.23
CA ILE A 429 -10.53 0.50 -4.29
C ILE A 429 -9.39 1.48 -4.51
N GLY A 430 -9.28 2.02 -5.73
CA GLY A 430 -8.31 3.04 -6.10
C GLY A 430 -8.92 4.43 -6.04
N VAL A 431 -8.26 5.37 -5.35
CA VAL A 431 -8.65 6.78 -5.36
C VAL A 431 -7.55 7.59 -6.01
N SER A 432 -7.94 8.55 -6.85
CA SER A 432 -7.03 9.56 -7.36
C SER A 432 -7.48 10.97 -7.02
N LEU A 433 -6.54 11.85 -6.71
CA LEU A 433 -6.77 13.27 -6.50
C LEU A 433 -5.97 14.06 -7.53
N THR A 434 -6.66 14.81 -8.40
CA THR A 434 -6.07 15.57 -9.49
C THR A 434 -6.21 17.07 -9.25
N ALA A 435 -5.09 17.79 -9.31
CA ALA A 435 -5.03 19.25 -9.25
C ALA A 435 -3.86 19.75 -10.12
N ASN A 436 -4.04 20.88 -10.82
CA ASN A 436 -2.97 21.51 -11.60
C ASN A 436 -2.25 20.56 -12.59
N GLY A 437 -2.98 19.63 -13.20
CA GLY A 437 -2.42 18.66 -14.16
C GLY A 437 -1.59 17.54 -13.52
N ARG A 438 -1.57 17.44 -12.19
CA ARG A 438 -0.88 16.41 -11.41
C ARG A 438 -1.88 15.55 -10.67
N THR A 439 -1.58 14.26 -10.50
CA THR A 439 -2.50 13.31 -9.89
C THR A 439 -1.80 12.45 -8.84
N ARG A 440 -2.37 12.34 -7.64
CA ARG A 440 -1.94 11.39 -6.61
C ARG A 440 -2.88 10.20 -6.56
N TYR A 441 -2.34 9.01 -6.42
CA TYR A 441 -3.07 7.75 -6.30
C TYR A 441 -2.83 7.14 -4.92
N LEU A 442 -3.88 6.56 -4.36
CA LEU A 442 -3.80 5.73 -3.17
C LEU A 442 -4.90 4.67 -3.20
N TYR A 443 -4.55 3.43 -2.91
CA TYR A 443 -5.50 2.34 -2.74
C TYR A 443 -5.92 2.22 -1.29
N ALA A 444 -7.18 1.86 -1.06
CA ALA A 444 -7.61 1.36 0.24
C ALA A 444 -6.86 0.07 0.58
N ALA A 445 -6.55 -0.16 1.85
CA ALA A 445 -5.93 -1.41 2.27
C ALA A 445 -6.92 -2.58 2.12
N GLU A 446 -8.22 -2.35 2.29
CA GLU A 446 -9.26 -3.37 2.17
C GLU A 446 -9.74 -3.53 0.71
N ARG A 447 -10.05 -4.77 0.31
CA ARG A 447 -10.75 -5.06 -0.96
C ARG A 447 -12.26 -5.05 -0.79
N LEU A 448 -12.96 -4.73 -1.87
CA LEU A 448 -14.41 -4.71 -1.95
C LEU A 448 -14.93 -5.90 -2.75
N THR A 449 -15.76 -6.73 -2.12
CA THR A 449 -16.53 -7.77 -2.81
C THR A 449 -17.89 -7.21 -3.24
N VAL A 450 -18.13 -7.12 -4.54
CA VAL A 450 -19.41 -6.71 -5.11
C VAL A 450 -20.24 -7.95 -5.41
N VAL A 451 -21.44 -8.03 -4.85
CA VAL A 451 -22.36 -9.16 -5.02
C VAL A 451 -23.67 -8.74 -5.68
N PRO A 452 -24.29 -9.62 -6.49
CA PRO A 452 -25.60 -9.33 -7.08
C PRO A 452 -26.69 -9.26 -6.01
N PRO A 453 -27.85 -8.64 -6.29
CA PRO A 453 -28.96 -8.63 -5.37
C PRO A 453 -29.52 -10.05 -5.18
N ALA A 454 -29.73 -10.46 -3.93
CA ALA A 454 -30.47 -11.69 -3.65
C ALA A 454 -31.98 -11.45 -3.78
N MET A 455 -32.51 -11.53 -5.01
CA MET A 455 -33.95 -11.48 -5.25
C MET A 455 -34.51 -12.91 -5.30
N PRO A 456 -35.57 -13.27 -4.56
CA PRO A 456 -36.20 -14.58 -4.73
C PRO A 456 -36.60 -14.79 -6.20
N PRO A 457 -36.16 -15.87 -6.86
CA PRO A 457 -36.46 -16.05 -8.26
C PRO A 457 -37.96 -16.29 -8.44
N VAL A 458 -38.52 -15.68 -9.48
CA VAL A 458 -39.93 -15.85 -9.86
C VAL A 458 -40.01 -16.65 -11.14
N LEU A 459 -40.83 -17.70 -11.12
CA LEU A 459 -41.12 -18.49 -12.30
C LEU A 459 -42.44 -18.09 -12.91
N ASP A 460 -42.44 -17.94 -14.23
CA ASP A 460 -43.64 -17.97 -15.06
C ASP A 460 -43.55 -19.15 -16.03
N VAL A 461 -44.66 -19.83 -16.27
CA VAL A 461 -44.69 -21.02 -17.12
C VAL A 461 -45.80 -20.85 -18.14
N VAL A 462 -45.43 -20.89 -19.41
CA VAL A 462 -46.34 -20.82 -20.55
C VAL A 462 -46.23 -22.12 -21.32
N ARG A 463 -47.37 -22.73 -21.63
CA ARG A 463 -47.43 -23.89 -22.53
C ARG A 463 -47.53 -23.40 -23.96
N CYS A 464 -46.52 -23.69 -24.78
CA CYS A 464 -46.43 -23.24 -26.17
C CYS A 464 -46.93 -24.31 -27.14
N ALA A 465 -46.75 -25.59 -26.80
CA ALA A 465 -47.25 -26.75 -27.56
C ALA A 465 -47.59 -27.91 -26.60
N PRO A 466 -48.23 -29.00 -27.08
CA PRO A 466 -48.57 -30.15 -26.23
C PRO A 466 -47.38 -30.74 -25.45
N SER A 467 -46.17 -30.68 -26.00
CA SER A 467 -44.93 -31.19 -25.41
C SER A 467 -43.88 -30.10 -25.11
N GLU A 468 -44.26 -28.82 -25.17
CA GLU A 468 -43.31 -27.70 -25.04
C GLU A 468 -43.80 -26.66 -24.02
N LEU A 469 -42.95 -26.39 -23.03
CA LEU A 469 -43.15 -25.35 -22.02
C LEU A 469 -42.04 -24.31 -22.17
N HIS A 470 -42.40 -23.03 -22.12
CA HIS A 470 -41.46 -21.94 -21.90
C HIS A 470 -41.55 -21.54 -20.44
N ILE A 471 -40.41 -21.60 -19.76
CA ILE A 471 -40.26 -21.26 -18.35
C ILE A 471 -39.47 -19.96 -18.30
N GLY A 472 -40.14 -18.87 -17.97
CA GLY A 472 -39.49 -17.62 -17.63
C GLY A 472 -38.94 -17.71 -16.21
N VAL A 473 -37.64 -17.50 -16.07
CA VAL A 473 -36.93 -17.42 -14.80
C VAL A 473 -36.53 -15.96 -14.62
N SER A 474 -37.20 -15.27 -13.70
CA SER A 474 -36.95 -13.87 -13.40
C SER A 474 -36.18 -13.70 -12.09
N GLY A 475 -35.29 -12.72 -12.05
CA GLY A 475 -34.47 -12.37 -10.90
C GLY A 475 -33.81 -11.01 -11.10
N ALA A 476 -32.78 -10.71 -10.31
CA ALA A 476 -31.96 -9.52 -10.52
C ALA A 476 -30.86 -9.77 -11.58
N PRO A 477 -30.48 -8.74 -12.37
CA PRO A 477 -29.27 -8.80 -13.17
C PRO A 477 -28.04 -9.15 -12.30
N GLY A 478 -27.16 -10.01 -12.82
CA GLY A 478 -25.98 -10.56 -12.13
C GLY A 478 -26.27 -11.79 -11.25
N GLN A 479 -27.53 -12.13 -11.00
CA GLN A 479 -27.90 -13.26 -10.17
C GLN A 479 -27.72 -14.59 -10.92
N THR A 480 -27.09 -15.58 -10.28
CA THR A 480 -26.93 -16.93 -10.84
C THR A 480 -28.01 -17.86 -10.31
N LEU A 481 -28.84 -18.36 -11.21
CA LEU A 481 -30.00 -19.18 -10.90
C LEU A 481 -29.87 -20.56 -11.55
N VAL A 482 -30.18 -21.62 -10.80
CA VAL A 482 -30.44 -22.94 -11.37
C VAL A 482 -31.94 -23.18 -11.42
N LEU A 483 -32.43 -23.53 -12.62
CA LEU A 483 -33.76 -24.08 -12.83
C LEU A 483 -33.70 -25.58 -12.59
N GLU A 484 -34.57 -26.09 -11.72
CA GLU A 484 -34.65 -27.50 -11.39
C GLU A 484 -36.06 -28.03 -11.66
N HIS A 485 -36.12 -29.33 -11.92
CA HIS A 485 -37.35 -30.08 -12.12
C HIS A 485 -37.48 -31.20 -11.09
N SER A 486 -38.71 -31.48 -10.69
CA SER A 486 -39.06 -32.62 -9.85
C SER A 486 -40.36 -33.26 -10.30
N ALA A 487 -40.45 -34.59 -10.17
CA ALA A 487 -41.69 -35.34 -10.38
C ALA A 487 -42.48 -35.55 -9.08
N ASP A 488 -41.86 -35.34 -7.91
CA ASP A 488 -42.39 -35.77 -6.60
C ASP A 488 -42.17 -34.77 -5.46
N PHE A 489 -41.57 -33.60 -5.74
CA PHE A 489 -41.09 -32.60 -4.77
C PHE A 489 -39.96 -33.06 -3.83
N MET A 490 -39.54 -34.32 -3.90
CA MET A 490 -38.52 -34.90 -3.03
C MET A 490 -37.16 -34.87 -3.73
N THR A 491 -37.12 -35.27 -5.00
CA THR A 491 -35.90 -35.32 -5.80
C THR A 491 -35.92 -34.19 -6.82
N TRP A 492 -34.93 -33.31 -6.77
CA TRP A 492 -34.78 -32.19 -7.69
C TRP A 492 -33.58 -32.41 -8.58
N THR A 493 -33.78 -32.32 -9.89
CA THR A 493 -32.74 -32.46 -10.91
C THR A 493 -32.51 -31.13 -11.61
N PRO A 494 -31.26 -30.63 -11.70
CA PRO A 494 -30.94 -29.43 -12.48
C PRO A 494 -31.33 -29.60 -13.95
N LEU A 495 -32.05 -28.61 -14.49
CA LEU A 495 -32.35 -28.52 -15.92
C LEU A 495 -31.33 -27.61 -16.63
N ALA A 496 -31.06 -26.44 -16.05
CA ALA A 496 -30.10 -25.49 -16.56
C ALA A 496 -29.74 -24.45 -15.50
N THR A 497 -28.52 -23.92 -15.62
CA THR A 497 -28.00 -22.83 -14.78
C THR A 497 -27.72 -21.64 -15.68
N ASN A 498 -28.10 -20.44 -15.22
CA ASN A 498 -27.82 -19.21 -15.95
C ASN A 498 -27.52 -18.05 -14.99
N THR A 499 -26.57 -17.20 -15.36
CA THR A 499 -26.34 -15.90 -14.74
C THR A 499 -27.10 -14.86 -15.53
N LEU A 500 -28.08 -14.23 -14.89
CA LEU A 500 -28.98 -13.30 -15.56
C LEU A 500 -28.22 -12.04 -16.03
N GLN A 501 -28.17 -11.80 -17.33
CA GLN A 501 -27.63 -10.55 -17.91
C GLN A 501 -28.62 -9.38 -17.79
N ASP A 502 -29.92 -9.70 -17.69
CA ASP A 502 -31.04 -8.77 -17.52
C ASP A 502 -32.01 -9.35 -16.47
N VAL A 503 -33.25 -8.87 -16.34
CA VAL A 503 -34.19 -9.32 -15.30
C VAL A 503 -34.80 -10.70 -15.54
N ARG A 504 -34.68 -11.28 -16.75
CA ARG A 504 -35.36 -12.53 -17.12
C ARG A 504 -34.59 -13.35 -18.14
N TRP A 505 -34.58 -14.67 -17.93
CA TRP A 505 -34.15 -15.67 -18.88
C TRP A 505 -35.31 -16.61 -19.21
N VAL A 506 -35.41 -17.08 -20.45
CA VAL A 506 -36.44 -18.04 -20.88
C VAL A 506 -35.78 -19.37 -21.23
N TYR A 507 -36.23 -20.44 -20.57
CA TYR A 507 -35.82 -21.81 -20.85
C TYR A 507 -36.95 -22.58 -21.55
N THR A 508 -36.63 -23.23 -22.67
CA THR A 508 -37.58 -24.10 -23.38
C THR A 508 -37.40 -25.54 -22.90
N ASN A 509 -38.42 -26.07 -22.21
CA ASN A 509 -38.45 -27.47 -21.81
C ASN A 509 -39.30 -28.29 -22.79
N SER A 510 -38.67 -29.27 -23.45
CA SER A 510 -39.32 -30.22 -24.35
C SER A 510 -39.54 -31.55 -23.61
N ALA A 511 -40.67 -31.68 -22.92
CA ALA A 511 -40.98 -32.89 -22.14
C ALA A 511 -41.69 -33.95 -23.01
N PRO A 512 -41.40 -35.25 -22.84
CA PRO A 512 -42.12 -36.32 -23.53
C PRO A 512 -43.63 -36.30 -23.24
N LEU A 513 -44.46 -36.61 -24.24
CA LEU A 513 -45.92 -36.75 -24.07
C LEU A 513 -46.23 -37.88 -23.07
N GLY A 514 -46.98 -37.58 -21.99
CA GLY A 514 -47.52 -38.58 -21.07
C GLY A 514 -46.82 -38.73 -19.72
N VAL A 515 -45.83 -37.89 -19.39
CA VAL A 515 -45.24 -37.83 -18.04
C VAL A 515 -46.21 -37.09 -17.11
N GLY A 516 -46.31 -37.50 -15.84
CA GLY A 516 -47.22 -36.91 -14.83
C GLY A 516 -46.96 -35.42 -14.56
N ALA A 517 -47.61 -34.87 -13.52
CA ALA A 517 -47.40 -33.46 -13.15
C ALA A 517 -45.91 -33.21 -12.84
N GLY A 518 -45.26 -32.36 -13.63
CA GLY A 518 -43.88 -31.90 -13.40
C GLY A 518 -43.87 -30.59 -12.63
N PHE A 519 -42.98 -30.48 -11.66
CA PHE A 519 -42.81 -29.29 -10.82
C PHE A 519 -41.49 -28.61 -11.14
N TYR A 520 -41.48 -27.29 -11.06
CA TYR A 520 -40.30 -26.46 -11.34
C TYR A 520 -40.02 -25.55 -10.15
N ARG A 521 -38.74 -25.35 -9.87
CA ARG A 521 -38.27 -24.30 -8.96
C ARG A 521 -37.00 -23.68 -9.53
N ALA A 522 -36.76 -22.43 -9.15
CA ALA A 522 -35.47 -21.81 -9.33
C ALA A 522 -34.87 -21.51 -7.96
N GLN A 523 -33.56 -21.63 -7.84
CA GLN A 523 -32.83 -21.31 -6.62
C GLN A 523 -31.53 -20.56 -6.96
N ASN A 524 -31.08 -19.74 -6.02
CA ASN A 524 -29.76 -19.14 -6.08
C ASN A 524 -28.69 -20.20 -5.95
N ILE A 525 -27.67 -20.06 -6.78
CA ILE A 525 -26.40 -20.74 -6.59
C ILE A 525 -25.49 -19.64 -6.08
N HIS A 526 -25.10 -19.75 -4.81
CA HIS A 526 -24.39 -18.75 -3.96
C HIS A 526 -25.31 -17.90 -3.08
#